data_AF-A0A358QQ22-F1
#
_entry.id   AF-A0A358QQ22-F1
#
_cell.length_a   1.000
_cell.length_b   1.000
_cell.length_c   1.000
_cell.angle_alpha   90.00
_cell.angle_beta   90.00
_cell.angle_gamma   90.00
#
_symmetry.space_group_name_H-M   'P 1'
#
loop_
_entity.id
_entity.type
_entity.pdbx_description
1 polymer ?
#
loop_
_entity_poly.entity_id
_entity_poly.type
_entity_poly.pdbx_seq_one_letter_code
_entity_poly.pdbx_strand_id
1 'polypeptide(L)'
;MSLDQTDRLDAELDRVAARLVDTRRDLHRHPELAHQERRTAEVAVERCRELGYAVRSGVGGTGVLADIQGSGAGPTVLYRADMDALPVDEGDGARPARSEVAGVMHACGHDG
;
A
#
# COMPACT_ATOMS: atom_id res chain seq x y z
N MET A 1 -4.80 -29.15 12.32
CA MET A 1 -3.81 -29.17 11.21
C MET A 1 -3.68 -27.74 10.67
N SER A 2 -3.21 -26.80 11.51
CA SER A 2 -3.35 -25.33 11.31
C SER A 2 -2.07 -24.55 11.60
N LEU A 3 -0.97 -25.21 11.98
CA LEU A 3 0.30 -24.55 12.29
C LEU A 3 1.12 -24.25 11.00
N ASP A 4 1.02 -25.11 9.99
CA ASP A 4 1.77 -25.01 8.72
C ASP A 4 1.47 -23.74 7.90
N GLN A 5 0.21 -23.29 7.88
CA GLN A 5 -0.15 -22.09 7.09
C GLN A 5 0.34 -20.80 7.72
N THR A 6 0.33 -20.71 9.06
CA THR A 6 0.82 -19.54 9.79
C THR A 6 2.33 -19.46 9.70
N ASP A 7 3.05 -20.57 9.93
CA ASP A 7 4.52 -20.61 9.84
C ASP A 7 5.01 -20.21 8.43
N ARG A 8 4.30 -20.67 7.38
CA ARG A 8 4.58 -20.28 6.01
C ARG A 8 4.31 -18.80 5.77
N LEU A 9 3.23 -18.24 6.32
CA LEU A 9 2.93 -16.81 6.20
C LEU A 9 4.00 -15.97 6.90
N ASP A 10 4.40 -16.34 8.12
CA ASP A 10 5.43 -15.64 8.88
C ASP A 10 6.76 -15.63 8.13
N ALA A 11 7.17 -16.77 7.55
CA ALA A 11 8.38 -16.86 6.73
C ALA A 11 8.31 -15.98 5.45
N GLU A 12 7.13 -15.82 4.86
CA GLU A 12 6.93 -14.88 3.73
C GLU A 12 6.99 -13.43 4.21
N LEU A 13 6.36 -13.11 5.34
CA LEU A 13 6.38 -11.77 5.94
C LEU A 13 7.81 -11.34 6.26
N ASP A 14 8.60 -12.20 6.90
CA ASP A 14 10.01 -11.94 7.20
C ASP A 14 10.81 -11.63 5.92
N ARG A 15 10.53 -12.37 4.84
CA ARG A 15 11.20 -12.18 3.55
C ARG A 15 10.89 -10.83 2.91
N VAL A 16 9.65 -10.34 3.04
CA VAL A 16 9.21 -9.11 2.38
C VAL A 16 9.21 -7.88 3.29
N ALA A 17 9.40 -8.04 4.61
CA ALA A 17 9.26 -7.00 5.62
C ALA A 17 10.06 -5.74 5.30
N ALA A 18 11.33 -5.88 4.92
CA ALA A 18 12.18 -4.74 4.55
C ALA A 18 11.59 -3.94 3.38
N ARG A 19 11.13 -4.63 2.34
CA ARG A 19 10.51 -3.99 1.16
C ARG A 19 9.18 -3.31 1.50
N LEU A 20 8.38 -3.90 2.39
CA LEU A 20 7.14 -3.29 2.87
C LEU A 20 7.42 -2.00 3.66
N VAL A 21 8.39 -2.05 4.58
CA VAL A 21 8.83 -0.88 5.35
C VAL A 21 9.36 0.23 4.43
N ASP A 22 10.15 -0.13 3.42
CA ASP A 22 10.68 0.84 2.46
C ASP A 22 9.59 1.45 1.58
N THR A 23 8.59 0.65 1.17
CA THR A 23 7.41 1.15 0.45
C THR A 23 6.62 2.12 1.33
N ARG A 24 6.35 1.76 2.59
CA ARG A 24 5.68 2.66 3.55
C ARG A 24 6.43 3.97 3.71
N ARG A 25 7.75 3.91 3.92
CA ARG A 25 8.58 5.11 4.08
C ARG A 25 8.60 5.98 2.83
N ASP A 26 8.60 5.36 1.65
CA ASP A 26 8.51 6.09 0.38
C ASP A 26 7.17 6.82 0.24
N LEU A 27 6.05 6.14 0.48
CA LEU A 27 4.72 6.75 0.44
C LEU A 27 4.58 7.85 1.50
N HIS A 28 5.10 7.64 2.71
CA HIS A 28 5.11 8.65 3.77
C HIS A 28 5.87 9.93 3.39
N ARG A 29 6.97 9.81 2.63
CA ARG A 29 7.75 10.96 2.14
C ARG A 29 7.04 11.73 1.03
N HIS A 30 6.21 11.06 0.24
CA HIS A 30 5.55 11.64 -0.94
C HIS A 30 4.02 11.55 -0.82
N PRO A 31 3.42 12.14 0.24
CA PRO A 31 1.99 12.05 0.43
C PRO A 31 1.24 12.86 -0.63
N GLU A 32 0.07 12.37 -1.05
CA GLU A 32 -0.79 13.03 -2.03
C GLU A 32 -2.21 13.18 -1.47
N LEU A 33 -2.85 14.31 -1.76
CA LEU A 33 -4.21 14.60 -1.28
C LEU A 33 -5.26 13.72 -1.95
N ALA A 34 -6.42 13.61 -1.28
CA ALA A 34 -7.61 12.97 -1.82
C ALA A 34 -7.88 13.34 -3.29
N HIS A 35 -8.09 12.33 -4.13
CA HIS A 35 -8.33 12.40 -5.58
C HIS A 35 -7.15 12.91 -6.43
N GLN A 36 -5.96 13.05 -5.85
CA GLN A 36 -4.75 13.52 -6.52
C GLN A 36 -3.57 12.55 -6.38
N GLU A 37 -3.82 11.34 -5.84
CA GLU A 37 -2.86 10.30 -5.47
C GLU A 37 -2.30 9.53 -6.69
N ARG A 38 -1.78 10.25 -7.68
CA ARG A 38 -1.32 9.66 -8.94
C ARG A 38 -0.07 8.81 -8.74
N ARG A 39 0.93 9.33 -8.04
CA ARG A 39 2.18 8.61 -7.77
C ARG A 39 1.91 7.40 -6.87
N THR A 40 1.11 7.58 -5.83
CA THR A 40 0.76 6.50 -4.89
C THR A 40 -0.01 5.39 -5.60
N ALA A 41 -0.96 5.74 -6.47
CA ALA A 41 -1.66 4.75 -7.31
C ALA A 41 -0.72 4.03 -8.28
N GLU A 42 0.24 4.74 -8.89
CA GLU A 42 1.26 4.14 -9.75
C GLU A 42 2.14 3.13 -9.01
N VAL A 43 2.60 3.46 -7.80
CA VAL A 43 3.34 2.52 -6.94
C VAL A 43 2.52 1.28 -6.64
N ALA A 44 1.23 1.42 -6.28
CA ALA A 44 0.36 0.26 -6.04
C ALA A 44 0.20 -0.61 -7.29
N VAL A 45 0.00 0.00 -8.46
CA VAL A 45 -0.09 -0.70 -9.75
C VAL A 45 1.18 -1.48 -10.06
N GLU A 46 2.35 -0.86 -9.91
CA GLU A 46 3.64 -1.50 -10.16
C GLU A 46 3.86 -2.70 -9.24
N ARG A 47 3.63 -2.54 -7.93
CA ARG A 47 3.77 -3.62 -6.96
C ARG A 47 2.81 -4.78 -7.23
N CYS A 48 1.55 -4.51 -7.53
CA CYS A 48 0.58 -5.57 -7.85
C CYS A 48 0.96 -6.30 -9.15
N ARG A 49 1.50 -5.59 -10.16
CA ARG A 49 1.99 -6.22 -11.40
C ARG A 49 3.23 -7.06 -11.18
N GLU A 50 4.18 -6.61 -10.36
CA GLU A 50 5.37 -7.39 -9.96
C GLU A 50 4.99 -8.72 -9.28
N LEU A 51 3.87 -8.72 -8.55
CA LEU A 51 3.31 -9.92 -7.92
C LEU A 51 2.51 -10.82 -8.88
N GLY A 52 2.35 -10.42 -10.15
CA GLY A 52 1.64 -11.17 -11.18
C GLY A 52 0.12 -11.05 -11.12
N TYR A 53 -0.41 -10.02 -10.45
CA TYR A 53 -1.85 -9.83 -10.33
C TYR A 53 -2.45 -9.22 -11.60
N ALA A 54 -3.74 -9.49 -11.85
CA ALA A 54 -4.49 -8.83 -12.90
C ALA A 54 -4.93 -7.44 -12.41
N VAL A 55 -4.26 -6.38 -12.88
CA VAL A 55 -4.44 -5.03 -12.36
C VAL A 55 -5.27 -4.16 -13.31
N ARG A 56 -6.28 -3.49 -12.75
CA ARG A 56 -7.04 -2.41 -13.37
C ARG A 56 -6.80 -1.11 -12.60
N SER A 57 -6.24 -0.10 -13.26
CA SER A 57 -6.04 1.24 -12.69
C SER A 57 -6.99 2.25 -13.30
N GLY A 58 -7.05 3.45 -12.73
CA GLY A 58 -7.93 4.51 -13.24
C GLY A 58 -9.39 4.39 -12.76
N VAL A 59 -9.67 3.52 -11.79
CA VAL A 59 -11.03 3.24 -11.33
C VAL A 59 -11.49 4.42 -10.46
N GLY A 60 -12.44 5.20 -10.97
CA GLY A 60 -12.91 6.40 -10.26
C GLY A 60 -11.83 7.48 -10.07
N GLY A 61 -10.82 7.53 -10.95
CA GLY A 61 -9.69 8.45 -10.84
C GLY A 61 -8.41 7.69 -10.51
N THR A 62 -8.02 7.67 -9.24
CA THR A 62 -6.76 7.07 -8.75
C THR A 62 -6.94 5.65 -8.21
N GLY A 63 -8.16 5.09 -8.23
CA GLY A 63 -8.43 3.75 -7.71
C GLY A 63 -7.74 2.64 -8.49
N VAL A 64 -7.29 1.63 -7.75
CA VAL A 64 -6.59 0.43 -8.25
C VAL A 64 -7.33 -0.81 -7.77
N LEU A 65 -7.62 -1.72 -8.70
CA LEU A 65 -8.15 -3.05 -8.42
C LEU A 65 -7.13 -4.10 -8.87
N ALA A 66 -6.79 -5.02 -7.99
CA ALA A 66 -5.90 -6.15 -8.28
C ALA A 66 -6.62 -7.46 -7.99
N ASP A 67 -6.88 -8.22 -9.04
CA ASP A 67 -7.57 -9.50 -8.95
C ASP A 67 -6.54 -10.64 -8.83
N ILE A 68 -6.70 -11.50 -7.81
CA ILE A 68 -5.89 -12.70 -7.57
C ILE A 68 -6.77 -13.92 -7.75
N GLN A 69 -6.50 -14.71 -8.79
CA GLN A 69 -7.26 -15.94 -9.03
C GLN A 69 -6.62 -17.12 -8.29
N GLY A 70 -7.39 -17.71 -7.37
CA GLY A 70 -6.99 -18.93 -6.66
C GLY A 70 -6.96 -20.16 -7.58
N SER A 71 -6.33 -21.23 -7.11
CA SER A 71 -6.16 -22.47 -7.89
C SER A 71 -7.40 -23.38 -7.96
N GLY A 72 -8.53 -22.98 -7.37
CA GLY A 72 -9.73 -23.80 -7.29
C GLY A 72 -11.00 -23.00 -7.08
N ALA A 73 -12.15 -23.67 -7.20
CA ALA A 73 -13.44 -23.06 -6.90
C ALA A 73 -13.55 -22.74 -5.39
N GLY A 74 -14.08 -21.57 -5.06
CA GLY A 74 -14.20 -21.12 -3.68
C GLY A 74 -14.85 -19.75 -3.55
N PRO A 75 -15.03 -19.26 -2.31
CA PRO A 75 -15.57 -17.93 -2.06
C PRO A 75 -14.62 -16.84 -2.55
N THR A 76 -15.17 -15.66 -2.85
CA THR A 76 -14.42 -14.44 -3.16
C THR A 76 -14.34 -13.54 -1.93
N VAL A 77 -13.16 -12.98 -1.66
CA VAL A 77 -12.92 -12.03 -0.56
C VAL A 77 -12.41 -10.72 -1.15
N LEU A 78 -12.92 -9.58 -0.66
CA LEU A 78 -12.41 -8.25 -0.98
C LEU A 78 -11.61 -7.70 0.20
N TYR A 79 -10.38 -7.27 -0.06
CA TYR A 79 -9.57 -6.49 0.86
C TYR A 79 -9.42 -5.07 0.30
N ARG A 80 -9.55 -4.05 1.16
CA ARG A 80 -9.52 -2.65 0.76
C ARG A 80 -8.61 -1.86 1.70
N ALA A 81 -7.72 -1.09 1.11
CA ALA A 81 -6.87 -0.11 1.79
C ALA A 81 -7.01 1.26 1.10
N ASP A 82 -6.96 2.32 1.90
CA ASP A 82 -6.92 3.71 1.40
C ASP A 82 -5.48 4.15 1.16
N MET A 83 -5.32 5.21 0.37
CA MET A 83 -4.02 5.68 -0.11
C MET A 83 -3.83 7.20 -0.02
N ASP A 84 -4.84 7.95 0.43
CA ASP A 84 -4.80 9.41 0.48
C ASP A 84 -4.13 9.94 1.75
N ALA A 85 -3.56 11.13 1.64
CA ALA A 85 -3.01 11.90 2.74
C ALA A 85 -3.91 13.09 3.09
N LEU A 86 -3.54 13.79 4.17
CA LEU A 86 -4.30 14.91 4.72
C LEU A 86 -3.54 16.23 4.59
N PRO A 87 -4.27 17.37 4.50
CA PRO A 87 -3.68 18.71 4.43
C PRO A 87 -3.23 19.18 5.84
N VAL A 88 -2.19 18.55 6.37
CA VAL A 88 -1.63 18.78 7.69
C VAL A 88 -0.10 18.84 7.60
N ASP A 89 0.51 19.80 8.28
CA ASP A 89 1.97 19.85 8.43
C ASP A 89 2.47 18.73 9.34
N GLU A 90 3.49 18.03 8.88
CA GLU A 90 4.15 17.04 9.71
C GLU A 90 5.07 17.72 10.75
N GLY A 91 4.75 17.57 12.04
CA GLY A 91 5.53 18.18 13.14
C GLY A 91 7.01 17.74 13.22
N ASP A 92 7.81 18.40 14.05
CA ASP A 92 9.29 18.36 14.14
C ASP A 92 9.91 17.14 14.89
N GLY A 93 9.11 16.17 15.34
CA GLY A 93 9.61 14.94 15.98
C GLY A 93 10.44 13.98 15.09
N ALA A 94 11.52 13.40 15.62
CA ALA A 94 12.40 12.48 14.87
C ALA A 94 11.63 11.23 14.37
N ARG A 95 11.39 11.16 13.06
CA ARG A 95 10.73 10.04 12.38
C ARG A 95 11.65 9.45 11.29
N PRO A 96 11.65 8.12 11.08
CA PRO A 96 12.47 7.47 10.05
C PRO A 96 12.17 7.95 8.61
N ALA A 97 10.95 8.41 8.37
CA ALA A 97 10.50 9.02 7.12
C ALA A 97 9.57 10.17 7.47
N ARG A 98 9.72 11.29 6.76
CA ARG A 98 8.95 12.51 6.94
C ARG A 98 8.49 13.00 5.58
N SER A 99 7.30 13.57 5.51
CA SER A 99 6.79 14.22 4.32
C SER A 99 7.79 15.25 3.81
N GLU A 100 8.06 15.17 2.51
CA GLU A 100 8.82 16.15 1.74
C GLU A 100 7.88 17.16 1.06
N VAL A 101 6.56 16.98 1.23
CA VAL A 101 5.51 17.82 0.66
C VAL A 101 4.96 18.74 1.74
N ALA A 102 5.24 20.05 1.62
CA ALA A 102 4.78 21.04 2.59
C ALA A 102 3.24 21.02 2.73
N GLY A 103 2.75 21.04 3.97
CA GLY A 103 1.32 21.04 4.28
C GLY A 103 0.58 19.72 3.99
N VAL A 104 1.27 18.63 3.64
CA VAL A 104 0.63 17.33 3.36
C VAL A 104 1.33 16.22 4.14
N MET A 105 0.55 15.35 4.78
CA MET A 105 1.07 14.24 5.60
C MET A 105 0.12 13.04 5.58
N HIS A 106 0.65 11.81 5.54
CA HIS A 106 -0.10 10.62 5.91
C HIS A 106 -0.34 10.54 7.42
N ALA A 107 -1.25 11.39 7.93
CA ALA A 107 -1.58 11.47 9.35
C ALA A 107 -2.58 10.40 9.85
N CYS A 108 -3.16 9.61 8.92
CA CYS A 108 -4.08 8.50 9.21
C CYS A 108 -3.47 7.11 8.95
N GLY A 109 -2.22 7.03 8.49
CA GLY A 109 -1.54 5.75 8.24
C GLY A 109 -1.92 5.05 6.94
N HIS A 110 -2.44 5.76 5.93
CA HIS A 110 -2.80 5.19 4.62
C HIS A 110 -1.58 4.86 3.74
N ASP A 111 -0.36 5.08 4.24
CA ASP A 111 0.91 4.77 3.58
C ASP A 111 1.38 3.31 3.77
N GLY A 112 0.72 2.49 4.59
CA GLY A 112 1.14 1.10 4.83
C GLY A 112 0.13 0.21 5.55
#